data_AF-Q1W7B5-F1
#
_entry.id   AF-Q1W7B5-F1
#
_cell.length_a   1.000
_cell.length_b   1.000
_cell.length_c   1.000
_cell.angle_alpha   90.00
_cell.angle_beta   90.00
_cell.angle_gamma   90.00
#
_symmetry.space_group_name_H-M   'P 1'
#
loop_
_entity.id
_entity.type
_entity.pdbx_description
1 polymer ?
#
loop_
_entity_poly.entity_id
_entity_poly.type
_entity_poly.pdbx_seq_one_letter_code
_entity_poly.pdbx_strand_id
1 'polypeptide(L)'
;GWEYSTDGKCEKMPSTRLLNVKIKALPCFEQEGMIWIWPGNDPPAATLPSLLPPSGFQIHAEIVMELPVEHGLLLDNLLDLAHAPFTHTSTFAKGWSVP
;
A
#
# COMPACT_ATOMS: atom_id res chain seq x y z
N GLY A 1 13.91 -1.61 -26.38
CA GLY A 1 13.73 -2.75 -25.47
C GLY A 1 15.05 -3.15 -24.86
N TRP A 2 15.57 -2.34 -23.94
CA TRP A 2 16.66 -2.80 -23.07
C TRP A 2 16.05 -3.77 -22.05
N GLU A 3 16.80 -4.80 -21.66
CA GLU A 3 16.34 -5.82 -20.70
C GLU A 3 17.14 -5.65 -19.41
N TYR A 4 16.46 -5.77 -18.26
CA TYR A 4 17.03 -5.57 -16.93
C TYR A 4 16.78 -6.79 -16.05
N SER A 5 17.75 -7.13 -15.20
CA SER A 5 17.59 -8.09 -14.12
C SER A 5 16.72 -7.53 -12.98
N THR A 6 16.35 -8.39 -12.03
CA THR A 6 15.55 -8.01 -10.86
C THR A 6 16.25 -7.04 -9.91
N ASP A 7 17.59 -6.99 -9.92
CA ASP A 7 18.38 -6.01 -9.16
C ASP A 7 18.62 -4.70 -9.94
N GLY A 8 18.03 -4.56 -11.13
CA GLY A 8 18.07 -3.34 -11.95
C GLY A 8 19.28 -3.20 -12.86
N LYS A 9 20.16 -4.21 -12.98
CA LYS A 9 21.29 -4.18 -13.92
C LYS A 9 20.79 -4.38 -15.35
N CYS A 10 21.28 -3.57 -16.29
CA CYS A 10 20.97 -3.76 -17.71
C CYS A 10 21.77 -4.94 -18.27
N GLU A 11 21.07 -5.96 -18.77
CA GLU A 11 21.68 -7.18 -19.33
C GLU A 11 21.70 -7.18 -20.86
N LYS A 12 20.84 -6.37 -21.51
CA LYS A 12 20.76 -6.34 -22.98
C LYS A 12 20.43 -4.95 -23.54
N MET A 13 21.16 -4.56 -24.57
CA MET A 13 20.97 -3.32 -25.32
C MET A 13 20.92 -3.64 -26.83
N PRO A 14 19.74 -3.93 -27.42
CA PRO A 14 19.66 -4.46 -28.79
C PRO A 14 20.09 -3.48 -29.89
N SER A 15 20.21 -2.19 -29.59
CA SER A 15 20.48 -1.14 -30.58
C SER A 15 21.82 -0.42 -30.37
N THR A 16 22.65 -0.89 -29.44
CA THR A 16 23.96 -0.29 -29.12
C THR A 16 24.87 -1.32 -28.45
N ARG A 17 26.14 -0.98 -28.24
CA ARG A 17 27.04 -1.78 -27.41
C ARG A 17 26.54 -1.82 -25.97
N LEU A 18 26.71 -2.96 -25.30
CA LEU A 18 26.37 -3.10 -23.89
C LEU A 18 27.23 -2.16 -23.04
N LEU A 19 26.59 -1.33 -22.23
CA LEU A 19 27.22 -0.43 -21.26
C LEU A 19 26.84 -0.84 -19.84
N ASN A 20 27.68 -0.48 -18.86
CA ASN A 20 27.38 -0.72 -17.45
C ASN A 20 26.36 0.30 -16.93
N VAL A 21 25.08 0.03 -17.16
CA VAL A 21 23.95 0.86 -16.73
C VAL A 21 23.10 0.10 -15.73
N LYS A 22 22.64 0.80 -14.69
CA LYS A 22 21.78 0.25 -13.64
C LYS A 22 20.66 1.23 -13.32
N ILE A 23 19.45 0.71 -13.14
CA ILE A 23 18.30 1.43 -12.59
C ILE A 23 18.15 1.14 -11.10
N LYS A 24 17.52 2.05 -10.35
CA LYS A 24 17.21 1.82 -8.94
C LYS A 24 16.16 0.71 -8.84
N ALA A 25 16.54 -0.45 -8.30
CA ALA A 25 15.61 -1.48 -7.87
C ALA A 25 15.24 -1.23 -6.40
N LEU A 26 13.94 -1.17 -6.10
CA LEU A 26 13.44 -1.07 -4.73
C LEU A 26 13.25 -2.48 -4.16
N PRO A 27 13.67 -2.75 -2.92
CA PRO A 27 13.34 -4.00 -2.25
C PRO A 27 11.82 -4.15 -2.21
N CYS A 28 11.33 -5.31 -2.65
CA CYS A 28 9.92 -5.65 -2.57
C CYS A 28 9.73 -7.14 -2.31
N PHE A 29 8.58 -7.48 -1.74
CA PHE A 29 8.18 -8.87 -1.53
C PHE A 29 6.66 -8.97 -1.42
N GLU A 30 6.15 -10.17 -1.64
CA GLU A 30 4.74 -10.50 -1.48
C GLU A 30 4.49 -11.05 -0.09
N GLN A 31 3.49 -10.52 0.61
CA GLN A 31 3.01 -11.07 1.88
C GLN A 31 1.52 -10.75 2.05
N GLU A 32 0.74 -11.78 2.40
CA GLU A 32 -0.69 -11.66 2.76
C GLU A 32 -1.52 -10.91 1.70
N GLY A 33 -1.35 -11.29 0.43
CA GLY A 33 -2.12 -10.73 -0.69
C GLY A 33 -1.64 -9.35 -1.19
N MET A 34 -0.58 -8.79 -0.59
CA MET A 34 -0.06 -7.47 -0.94
C MET A 34 1.40 -7.53 -1.39
N ILE A 35 1.75 -6.64 -2.34
CA ILE A 35 3.14 -6.37 -2.72
C ILE A 35 3.65 -5.21 -1.86
N TRP A 36 4.58 -5.51 -0.97
CA TRP A 36 5.22 -4.54 -0.12
C TRP A 36 6.48 -4.01 -0.77
N ILE A 37 6.66 -2.69 -0.77
CA ILE A 37 7.81 -2.01 -1.37
C ILE A 37 8.46 -1.13 -0.31
N TRP A 38 9.79 -1.19 -0.20
CA TRP A 38 10.57 -0.29 0.65
C TRP A 38 11.21 0.82 -0.18
N PRO A 39 10.68 2.06 -0.13
CA PRO A 39 11.24 3.18 -0.89
C PRO A 39 12.44 3.84 -0.22
N GLY A 40 12.72 3.50 1.05
CA GLY A 40 13.82 4.06 1.85
C GLY A 40 15.21 3.70 1.30
N ASN A 41 16.22 4.45 1.76
CA ASN A 41 17.61 4.21 1.35
C ASN A 41 18.34 3.21 2.27
N ASP A 42 17.91 3.10 3.53
CA ASP A 42 18.43 2.11 4.47
C ASP A 42 17.83 0.73 4.21
N PRO A 43 18.43 -0.37 4.71
CA PRO A 43 17.82 -1.68 4.64
C PRO A 43 16.39 -1.68 5.26
N PRO A 44 15.43 -2.43 4.69
CA PRO A 44 14.09 -2.53 5.25
C PRO A 44 14.11 -2.95 6.72
N ALA A 45 13.57 -2.10 7.58
CA ALA A 45 13.54 -2.32 9.03
C ALA A 45 12.13 -2.28 9.64
N ALA A 46 11.11 -1.92 8.85
CA ALA A 46 9.74 -1.87 9.35
C ALA A 46 9.18 -3.27 9.57
N THR A 47 8.48 -3.44 10.69
CA THR A 47 7.60 -4.58 10.91
C THR A 47 6.28 -4.33 10.18
N LEU A 48 5.91 -5.22 9.28
CA LEU A 48 4.62 -5.13 8.61
C LEU A 48 3.50 -5.59 9.54
N PRO A 49 2.33 -4.92 9.51
CA PRO A 49 1.13 -5.45 10.17
C PRO A 49 0.69 -6.74 9.48
N SER A 50 0.10 -7.67 10.24
CA SER A 50 -0.57 -8.83 9.64
C SER A 50 -1.94 -8.41 9.10
N LEU A 51 -2.22 -8.79 7.87
CA LEU A 51 -3.50 -8.62 7.19
C LEU A 51 -4.39 -9.87 7.29
N LEU A 52 -3.88 -10.96 7.88
CA LEU A 52 -4.67 -12.18 8.06
C LEU A 52 -5.80 -11.98 9.07
N PRO A 53 -6.98 -12.58 8.83
CA PRO A 53 -8.06 -12.53 9.79
C PRO A 53 -7.70 -13.30 11.07
N PRO A 54 -8.26 -12.91 12.23
CA PRO A 54 -8.14 -13.69 13.45
C PRO A 54 -8.68 -15.12 13.27
N SER A 55 -8.22 -16.04 14.12
CA SER A 55 -8.68 -17.43 14.07
C SER A 55 -10.21 -17.53 14.21
N GLY A 56 -10.85 -18.30 13.32
CA GLY A 56 -12.30 -18.47 13.26
C GLY A 56 -13.04 -17.40 12.44
N PHE A 57 -12.35 -16.40 11.91
CA PHE A 57 -12.91 -15.38 11.02
C PHE A 57 -12.52 -15.64 9.57
N GLN A 58 -13.37 -15.21 8.64
CA GLN A 58 -13.11 -15.23 7.20
C GLN A 58 -13.20 -13.80 6.67
N ILE A 59 -12.36 -13.49 5.69
CA ILE A 59 -12.38 -12.21 5.01
C ILE A 59 -13.69 -12.12 4.20
N HIS A 60 -14.52 -11.12 4.50
CA HIS A 60 -15.76 -10.88 3.76
C HIS A 60 -15.52 -10.17 2.43
N ALA A 61 -14.63 -9.17 2.44
CA ALA A 61 -14.24 -8.40 1.26
C ALA A 61 -12.86 -7.76 1.47
N GLU A 62 -12.10 -7.64 0.38
CA GLU A 62 -10.88 -6.84 0.28
C GLU A 62 -11.09 -5.83 -0.85
N ILE A 63 -10.84 -4.55 -0.57
CA ILE A 63 -11.15 -3.46 -1.51
C ILE A 63 -9.93 -2.57 -1.63
N VAL A 64 -9.52 -2.34 -2.88
CA VAL A 64 -8.51 -1.33 -3.23
C VAL A 64 -9.24 -0.19 -3.93
N MET A 65 -9.06 1.03 -3.42
CA MET A 65 -9.71 2.22 -3.95
C MET A 65 -8.71 3.36 -4.04
N GLU A 66 -8.74 4.08 -5.15
CA GLU A 66 -8.01 5.33 -5.31
C GLU A 66 -8.88 6.49 -4.81
N LEU A 67 -8.35 7.26 -3.88
CA LEU A 67 -9.01 8.44 -3.34
C LEU A 67 -8.11 9.67 -3.58
N PRO A 68 -8.64 10.78 -4.12
CA PRO A 68 -7.87 11.99 -4.39
C PRO A 68 -7.68 12.81 -3.10
N VAL A 69 -7.15 12.17 -2.05
CA VAL A 69 -6.90 12.77 -0.74
C VAL A 69 -5.50 12.37 -0.26
N GLU A 70 -4.92 13.24 0.56
CA GLU A 70 -3.64 12.97 1.22
C GLU A 70 -3.83 11.83 2.27
N HIS A 71 -2.86 10.91 2.36
CA HIS A 71 -3.00 9.70 3.17
C HIS A 71 -3.19 9.96 4.67
N GLY A 72 -2.54 10.99 5.23
CA GLY A 72 -2.72 11.40 6.63
C GLY A 72 -4.14 11.85 6.93
N LEU A 73 -4.79 12.59 6.02
CA LEU A 73 -6.19 12.98 6.19
C LEU A 73 -7.15 11.79 6.21
N LEU A 74 -6.88 10.75 5.41
CA LEU A 74 -7.67 9.52 5.46
C LEU A 74 -7.45 8.77 6.78
N LEU A 75 -6.21 8.69 7.26
CA LEU A 75 -5.91 8.10 8.57
C LEU A 75 -6.63 8.85 9.70
N ASP A 76 -6.59 10.18 9.70
CA ASP A 76 -7.31 11.01 10.67
C ASP A 76 -8.82 10.75 10.60
N ASN A 77 -9.40 10.65 9.39
CA ASN A 77 -10.82 10.33 9.23
C ASN A 77 -11.19 8.93 9.76
N LEU A 78 -10.31 7.94 9.64
CA LEU A 78 -10.54 6.59 10.16
C LEU A 78 -10.41 6.52 11.68
N LEU A 79 -9.61 7.41 12.28
CA LEU A 79 -9.37 7.46 13.72
C LEU A 79 -10.32 8.43 14.45
N ASP A 80 -10.95 9.37 13.74
CA ASP A 80 -11.97 10.26 14.27
C ASP A 80 -13.32 9.56 14.33
N LEU A 81 -13.96 9.52 15.50
CA LEU A 81 -15.34 9.05 15.64
C LEU A 81 -16.34 10.20 15.69
N ALA A 82 -15.87 11.44 15.89
CA ALA A 82 -16.72 12.61 16.07
C ALA A 82 -17.46 13.01 14.79
N HIS A 83 -16.93 12.68 13.60
CA HIS A 83 -17.64 12.94 12.35
C HIS A 83 -18.81 11.97 12.10
N ALA A 84 -18.82 10.80 12.75
CA ALA A 84 -19.77 9.73 12.47
C ALA A 84 -21.26 10.14 12.46
N PRO A 85 -21.81 10.87 13.46
CA PRO A 85 -23.21 11.27 13.44
C PRO A 85 -23.54 12.28 12.33
N PHE A 86 -22.55 12.92 11.72
CA PHE A 86 -22.75 13.90 10.64
C PHE A 86 -22.59 13.28 9.25
N THR A 87 -21.66 12.33 9.06
CA THR A 87 -21.34 11.74 7.75
C THR A 87 -22.04 10.40 7.50
N HIS A 88 -22.30 9.62 8.55
CA HIS A 88 -22.82 8.25 8.47
C HIS A 88 -24.29 8.18 8.92
N THR A 89 -25.07 9.21 8.60
CA THR A 89 -26.48 9.40 9.01
C THR A 89 -27.43 8.30 8.51
N SER A 90 -27.09 7.64 7.40
CA SER A 90 -27.89 6.56 6.80
C SER A 90 -27.25 5.17 6.92
N THR A 91 -26.03 5.08 7.44
CA THR A 91 -25.28 3.83 7.56
C THR A 91 -25.17 3.40 9.03
N PHE A 92 -23.96 3.30 9.58
CA PHE A 92 -23.73 2.71 10.90
C PHE A 92 -23.98 3.66 12.07
N ALA A 93 -23.94 4.98 11.85
CA ALA A 93 -24.18 6.00 12.88
C ALA A 93 -25.61 6.55 12.86
N LYS A 94 -26.52 5.88 12.15
CA LYS A 94 -27.92 6.28 12.06
C LYS A 94 -28.55 6.31 13.46
N GLY A 95 -29.06 7.49 13.84
CA GLY A 95 -29.75 7.69 15.12
C GLY A 95 -28.85 8.04 16.31
N TRP A 96 -27.56 8.28 16.08
CA TRP A 96 -26.68 8.80 17.13
C TRP A 96 -27.07 10.25 17.46
N SER A 97 -27.19 10.55 18.76
CA SER A 97 -27.47 11.91 19.23
C SER A 97 -26.24 12.80 19.08
N VAL A 98 -26.41 13.95 18.43
CA VAL A 98 -25.38 14.98 18.38
C VAL A 98 -25.47 15.84 19.65
N PRO A 99 -24.36 16.17 20.31
CA PRO A 99 -24.30 17.18 21.38
C PRO A 99 -24.84 18.55 20.94
#